data_AF-A0A7S3BXJ5-F1
#
_entry.id   AF-A0A7S3BXJ5-F1
#
_cell.length_a   1.000
_cell.length_b   1.000
_cell.length_c   1.000
_cell.angle_alpha   90.00
_cell.angle_beta   90.00
_cell.angle_gamma   90.00
#
_symmetry.space_group_name_H-M   'P 1'
#
loop_
_entity.id
_entity.type
_entity.pdbx_description
1 polymer ?
#
loop_
_entity_poly.entity_id
_entity_poly.type
_entity_poly.pdbx_seq_one_letter_code
_entity_poly.pdbx_strand_id
1 'polypeptide(L)'
;KRTLLRLDAIRQFKYFVLLPDSVRGPYLPSYVPPATWPDLLTSMLTPTVKLVGPSINCMYCHHELSMCTQPGGLHVQGYMLATDRVGLAILLRHWRRPHDKSDSIRHNEMGASPAIFSAGYNVAVLQHFWNGHDFLNARLSEAKCKLITSHATGLGGKKSLGLPTCKGCQWGDADLTPLEVMFAHRSIPGAHAEVYSQMDDELSKLEDGRTR
;
A
#
# COMPACT_ATOMS: atom_id res chain seq x y z
N LYS A 1 -21.49 3.39 -21.00
CA LYS A 1 -21.29 4.50 -20.03
C LYS A 1 -19.82 4.91 -20.11
N ARG A 2 -19.54 6.09 -20.66
CA ARG A 2 -18.19 6.66 -20.83
C ARG A 2 -17.61 7.02 -19.45
N THR A 3 -16.37 6.66 -19.20
CA THR A 3 -15.60 7.13 -18.03
C THR A 3 -15.58 8.66 -18.04
N LEU A 4 -15.98 9.25 -16.92
CA LEU A 4 -16.34 10.67 -16.74
C LEU A 4 -15.13 11.59 -16.55
N LEU A 5 -13.98 11.29 -17.14
CA LEU A 5 -12.84 12.20 -17.15
C LEU A 5 -12.74 12.83 -18.54
N ARG A 6 -13.25 14.05 -18.68
CA ARG A 6 -12.98 14.85 -19.89
C ARG A 6 -11.48 15.10 -19.94
N LEU A 7 -10.84 14.80 -21.06
CA LEU A 7 -9.39 15.01 -21.24
C LEU A 7 -8.97 16.45 -20.98
N ASP A 8 -9.83 17.41 -21.31
CA ASP A 8 -9.61 18.83 -21.04
C ASP A 8 -9.61 19.15 -19.54
N ALA A 9 -10.42 18.44 -18.75
CA ALA A 9 -10.44 18.58 -17.29
C ALA A 9 -9.16 17.97 -16.67
N ILE A 10 -8.67 16.84 -17.18
CA ILE A 10 -7.40 16.24 -16.71
C ILE A 10 -6.23 17.23 -16.86
N ARG A 11 -6.21 18.01 -17.95
CA ARG A 11 -5.13 18.99 -18.20
C ARG A 11 -5.13 20.16 -17.22
N GLN A 12 -6.20 20.38 -16.46
CA GLN A 12 -6.28 21.47 -15.48
C GLN A 12 -5.66 21.10 -14.12
N PHE A 13 -5.62 19.81 -13.77
CA PHE A 13 -5.12 19.35 -12.48
C PHE A 13 -3.68 18.84 -12.58
N LYS A 14 -2.84 19.14 -11.58
CA LYS A 14 -1.48 18.60 -11.49
C LYS A 14 -1.48 17.20 -10.89
N TYR A 15 -2.34 17.00 -9.90
CA TYR A 15 -2.47 15.77 -9.12
C TYR A 15 -3.91 15.27 -9.13
N PHE A 16 -4.08 13.97 -8.98
CA PHE A 16 -5.36 13.29 -8.91
C PHE A 16 -5.39 12.43 -7.67
N VAL A 17 -6.44 12.60 -6.88
CA VAL A 17 -6.71 11.76 -5.72
C VAL A 17 -7.96 10.96 -6.03
N LEU A 18 -7.83 9.64 -5.94
CA LEU A 18 -8.86 8.66 -6.21
C LEU A 18 -9.28 8.06 -4.89
N LEU A 19 -10.58 8.19 -4.60
CA LEU A 19 -11.17 7.83 -3.33
C LEU A 19 -12.47 7.06 -3.60
N PRO A 20 -12.69 5.89 -2.99
CA PRO A 20 -14.00 5.27 -2.95
C PRO A 20 -15.00 6.23 -2.28
N ASP A 21 -16.26 6.17 -2.70
CA ASP A 21 -17.36 6.99 -2.15
C ASP A 21 -17.66 6.71 -0.67
N SER A 22 -17.21 5.56 -0.16
CA SER A 22 -17.32 5.16 1.24
C SER A 22 -16.21 5.71 2.14
N VAL A 23 -15.16 6.32 1.58
CA VAL A 23 -13.97 6.77 2.33
C VAL A 23 -13.93 8.30 2.37
N ARG A 24 -13.56 8.87 3.52
CA ARG A 24 -13.44 10.33 3.74
C ARG A 24 -11.99 10.84 3.79
N GLY A 25 -11.03 9.94 3.62
CA GLY A 25 -9.60 10.17 3.80
C GLY A 25 -9.09 9.56 5.12
N PRO A 26 -7.77 9.53 5.34
CA PRO A 26 -7.18 9.05 6.57
C PRO A 26 -7.40 10.07 7.69
N TYR A 27 -7.57 9.56 8.90
CA TYR A 27 -7.46 10.38 10.10
C TYR A 27 -5.99 10.76 10.31
N LEU A 28 -5.70 12.06 10.43
CA LEU A 28 -4.37 12.54 10.77
C LEU A 28 -4.23 12.63 12.29
N PRO A 29 -3.23 11.95 12.90
CA PRO A 29 -2.97 12.08 14.32
C PRO A 29 -2.61 13.51 14.71
N SER A 30 -2.93 13.91 15.95
CA SER A 30 -2.68 15.28 16.45
C SER A 30 -1.21 15.68 16.51
N TYR A 31 -0.29 14.70 16.48
CA TYR A 31 1.16 14.94 16.44
C TYR A 31 1.70 15.21 15.05
N VAL A 32 0.92 14.98 13.99
CA VAL A 32 1.32 15.36 12.63
C VAL A 32 1.18 16.87 12.50
N PRO A 33 2.20 17.59 11.97
CA PRO A 33 2.08 19.02 11.74
C PRO A 33 0.82 19.38 10.95
N PRO A 34 0.23 20.57 11.15
CA PRO A 34 -0.97 20.98 10.43
C PRO A 34 -0.80 20.84 8.92
N ALA A 35 -1.47 19.83 8.34
CA ALA A 35 -1.44 19.51 6.93
C ALA A 35 -2.78 18.88 6.55
N THR A 36 -3.19 19.01 5.28
CA THR A 36 -4.31 18.23 4.78
C THR A 36 -3.81 16.87 4.28
N TRP A 37 -4.61 15.81 4.42
CA TRP A 37 -4.20 14.49 3.94
C TRP A 37 -3.91 14.45 2.42
N PRO A 38 -4.57 15.23 1.54
CA PRO A 38 -4.17 15.32 0.13
C PRO A 38 -2.78 15.94 -0.04
N ASP A 39 -2.40 16.94 0.77
CA ASP A 39 -1.07 17.56 0.70
C ASP A 39 0.01 16.53 1.06
N LEU A 40 -0.23 15.72 2.09
CA LEU A 40 0.70 14.65 2.48
C LEU A 40 0.92 13.66 1.33
N LEU A 41 -0.15 13.19 0.68
CA LEU A 41 -0.04 12.26 -0.44
C LEU A 41 0.66 12.89 -1.65
N THR A 42 0.24 14.10 -2.04
CA THR A 42 0.74 14.74 -3.26
C THR A 42 2.18 15.25 -3.10
N SER A 43 2.63 15.55 -1.88
CA SER A 43 4.02 15.91 -1.60
C SER A 43 5.02 14.77 -1.83
N MET A 44 4.57 13.51 -1.74
CA MET A 44 5.38 12.32 -2.02
C MET A 44 5.49 11.98 -3.51
N LEU A 45 4.71 12.64 -4.37
CA LEU A 45 4.82 12.48 -5.82
C LEU A 45 6.04 13.23 -6.35
N THR A 46 6.94 12.50 -7.00
CA THR A 46 8.21 13.03 -7.52
C THR A 46 8.37 12.69 -9.01
N PRO A 47 9.44 13.09 -9.69
CA PRO A 47 9.73 12.60 -11.04
C PRO A 47 9.82 11.07 -11.13
N THR A 48 10.19 10.38 -10.05
CA THR A 48 10.34 8.92 -10.01
C THR A 48 9.17 8.20 -9.33
N VAL A 49 8.42 8.85 -8.43
CA VAL A 49 7.26 8.28 -7.73
C VAL A 49 5.96 8.72 -8.40
N LYS A 50 5.17 7.77 -8.92
CA LYS A 50 3.95 8.06 -9.72
C LYS A 50 2.65 7.54 -9.14
N LEU A 51 2.71 6.80 -8.05
CA LEU A 51 1.54 6.36 -7.32
C LEU A 51 1.84 6.39 -5.83
N VAL A 52 0.94 7.00 -5.08
CA VAL A 52 1.05 7.15 -3.64
C VAL A 52 -0.23 6.67 -2.99
N GLY A 53 -0.12 6.02 -1.84
CA GLY A 53 -1.28 5.69 -1.04
C GLY A 53 -0.98 5.64 0.45
N PRO A 54 -1.87 5.06 1.24
CA PRO A 54 -1.71 5.02 2.68
C PRO A 54 -0.73 3.93 3.14
N SER A 55 -0.79 2.75 2.51
CA SER A 55 -0.13 1.53 2.98
C SER A 55 0.11 0.57 1.83
N ILE A 56 1.02 -0.38 2.06
CA ILE A 56 1.28 -1.50 1.15
C ILE A 56 0.58 -2.74 1.69
N ASN A 57 -0.12 -3.45 0.82
CA ASN A 57 -0.54 -4.81 1.07
C ASN A 57 0.52 -5.75 0.46
N CYS A 58 1.07 -6.63 1.30
CA CYS A 58 2.07 -7.64 0.98
C CYS A 58 1.45 -9.01 0.67
N MET A 59 0.19 -9.07 0.23
CA MET A 59 -0.57 -10.31 0.10
C MET A 59 0.27 -11.38 -0.58
N TYR A 60 0.55 -12.44 0.18
CA TYR A 60 1.45 -13.49 -0.20
C TYR A 60 1.06 -14.08 -1.55
N CYS A 61 2.08 -14.25 -2.39
CA CYS A 61 2.22 -15.39 -3.26
C CYS A 61 2.06 -16.69 -2.43
N HIS A 62 0.82 -17.09 -2.12
CA HIS A 62 0.52 -18.40 -1.55
C HIS A 62 0.70 -19.46 -2.64
N HIS A 63 1.78 -20.24 -2.55
CA HIS A 63 2.15 -21.30 -3.50
C HIS A 63 1.00 -22.26 -3.90
N GLU A 64 -0.06 -22.39 -3.09
CA GLU A 64 -1.22 -23.25 -3.35
C GLU A 64 -2.31 -22.63 -4.24
N LEU A 65 -2.30 -21.30 -4.41
CA LEU A 65 -3.16 -20.57 -5.33
C LEU A 65 -2.24 -20.00 -6.40
N SER A 66 -2.19 -20.64 -7.57
CA SER A 66 -1.29 -20.40 -8.71
C SER A 66 -1.31 -18.98 -9.34
N MET A 67 -1.59 -17.93 -8.57
CA MET A 67 -1.42 -16.51 -8.88
C MET A 67 0.00 -15.99 -8.55
N CYS A 68 0.90 -16.88 -8.13
CA CYS A 68 2.24 -16.58 -7.60
C CYS A 68 3.35 -16.31 -8.63
N THR A 69 3.04 -16.21 -9.91
CA THR A 69 4.07 -16.13 -10.97
C THR A 69 4.32 -14.72 -11.48
N GLN A 70 3.70 -13.71 -10.88
CA GLN A 70 3.97 -12.30 -11.17
C GLN A 70 4.70 -11.67 -9.98
N PRO A 71 5.65 -10.74 -10.18
CA PRO A 71 6.22 -9.87 -9.14
C PRO A 71 5.19 -8.95 -8.42
N GLY A 72 3.93 -9.37 -8.24
CA GLY A 72 2.75 -8.53 -8.09
C GLY A 72 1.81 -8.83 -6.91
N GLY A 73 2.28 -9.47 -5.84
CA GLY A 73 1.52 -9.53 -4.58
C GLY A 73 1.56 -8.20 -3.81
N LEU A 74 2.67 -7.45 -3.96
CA LEU A 74 2.88 -6.16 -3.35
C LEU A 74 2.16 -5.07 -4.15
N HIS A 75 1.22 -4.37 -3.51
CA HIS A 75 0.55 -3.23 -4.11
C HIS A 75 0.17 -2.17 -3.06
N VAL A 76 0.00 -0.94 -3.54
CA VAL A 76 -0.59 0.14 -2.75
C VAL A 76 -2.08 -0.14 -2.57
N GLN A 77 -2.57 -0.13 -1.32
CA GLN A 77 -3.98 -0.40 -1.04
C GLN A 77 -4.90 0.65 -1.69
N GLY A 78 -5.95 0.17 -2.38
CA GLY A 78 -6.78 0.96 -3.29
C GLY A 78 -7.84 1.83 -2.63
N TYR A 79 -7.96 1.82 -1.29
CA TYR A 79 -8.94 2.65 -0.59
C TYR A 79 -8.63 4.14 -0.66
N MET A 80 -7.41 4.52 -1.06
CA MET A 80 -7.04 5.89 -1.39
C MET A 80 -5.75 5.90 -2.21
N LEU A 81 -5.78 6.53 -3.39
CA LEU A 81 -4.62 6.64 -4.26
C LEU A 81 -4.40 8.09 -4.70
N ALA A 82 -3.17 8.56 -4.70
CA ALA A 82 -2.77 9.82 -5.31
C ALA A 82 -1.78 9.57 -6.45
N THR A 83 -1.91 10.32 -7.53
CA THR A 83 -1.06 10.21 -8.71
C THR A 83 -0.93 11.56 -9.43
N ASP A 84 0.05 11.69 -10.31
CA ASP A 84 0.17 12.83 -11.22
C ASP A 84 -0.40 12.48 -12.61
N ARG A 85 -0.23 13.36 -13.59
CA ARG A 85 -0.71 13.12 -14.97
C ARG A 85 -0.06 11.89 -15.63
N VAL A 86 1.21 11.62 -15.32
CA VAL A 86 1.97 10.51 -15.91
C VAL A 86 1.46 9.21 -15.32
N GLY A 87 1.37 9.12 -13.98
CA GLY A 87 0.84 7.96 -13.31
C GLY A 87 -0.63 7.71 -13.67
N LEU A 88 -1.47 8.75 -13.73
CA LEU A 88 -2.86 8.60 -14.19
C LEU A 88 -2.93 8.04 -15.61
N ALA A 89 -2.08 8.49 -16.53
CA ALA A 89 -2.06 7.98 -17.90
C ALA A 89 -1.65 6.50 -17.97
N ILE A 90 -0.73 6.06 -17.11
CA ILE A 90 -0.36 4.64 -16.97
C ILE A 90 -1.56 3.84 -16.45
N LEU A 91 -2.18 4.30 -15.37
CA LEU A 91 -3.33 3.64 -14.74
C LEU A 91 -4.53 3.55 -15.70
N LEU A 92 -4.87 4.61 -16.43
CA LEU A 92 -5.99 4.59 -17.38
C LEU A 92 -5.77 3.66 -18.58
N ARG A 93 -4.51 3.38 -18.95
CA ARG A 93 -4.17 2.39 -20.00
C ARG A 93 -4.23 0.97 -19.46
N HIS A 94 -3.90 0.78 -18.19
CA HIS A 94 -3.91 -0.52 -17.53
C HIS A 94 -5.31 -0.93 -17.08
N TRP A 95 -6.06 0.00 -16.48
CA TRP A 95 -7.36 -0.25 -15.91
C TRP A 95 -8.37 -0.61 -16.97
N ARG A 96 -9.12 -1.66 -16.63
CA ARG A 96 -10.21 -2.16 -17.46
C ARG A 96 -11.52 -1.97 -16.74
N ARG A 97 -12.59 -1.95 -17.53
CA ARG A 97 -13.93 -2.03 -16.98
C ARG A 97 -14.08 -3.38 -16.29
N PRO A 98 -14.32 -3.41 -14.96
CA PRO A 98 -14.40 -4.67 -14.26
C PRO A 98 -15.74 -5.37 -14.54
N HIS A 99 -15.73 -6.70 -14.56
CA HIS A 99 -16.94 -7.52 -14.63
C HIS A 99 -17.68 -7.58 -13.29
N ASP A 100 -16.92 -7.64 -12.20
CA ASP A 100 -17.41 -7.69 -10.83
C ASP A 100 -16.39 -7.06 -9.86
N LYS A 101 -16.68 -7.08 -8.56
CA LYS A 101 -15.81 -6.54 -7.52
C LYS A 101 -14.44 -7.23 -7.49
N SER A 102 -14.40 -8.56 -7.61
CA SER A 102 -13.16 -9.35 -7.55
C SER A 102 -12.26 -9.04 -8.75
N ASP A 103 -12.86 -8.91 -9.93
CA ASP A 103 -12.18 -8.50 -11.15
C ASP A 103 -11.58 -7.09 -11.02
N SER A 104 -12.32 -6.16 -10.41
CA SER A 104 -11.83 -4.81 -10.12
C SER A 104 -10.65 -4.83 -9.15
N ILE A 105 -10.73 -5.59 -8.07
CA ILE A 105 -9.62 -5.70 -7.11
C ILE A 105 -8.39 -6.27 -7.81
N ARG A 106 -8.55 -7.38 -8.55
CA ARG A 106 -7.43 -8.08 -9.16
C ARG A 106 -6.70 -7.27 -10.23
N HIS A 107 -7.44 -6.60 -11.11
CA HIS A 107 -6.84 -5.94 -12.26
C HIS A 107 -6.68 -4.44 -12.07
N ASN A 108 -7.48 -3.80 -11.22
CA ASN A 108 -7.38 -2.36 -11.02
C ASN A 108 -6.62 -2.00 -9.75
N GLU A 109 -6.94 -2.62 -8.62
CA GLU A 109 -6.23 -2.34 -7.36
C GLU A 109 -4.86 -3.03 -7.31
N MET A 110 -4.84 -4.36 -7.32
CA MET A 110 -3.59 -5.13 -7.27
C MET A 110 -2.73 -4.93 -8.52
N GLY A 111 -3.36 -4.65 -9.67
CA GLY A 111 -2.67 -4.38 -10.94
C GLY A 111 -2.04 -2.99 -11.06
N ALA A 112 -2.49 -2.01 -10.25
CA ALA A 112 -2.01 -0.63 -10.36
C ALA A 112 -0.50 -0.49 -10.10
N SER A 113 0.00 -1.05 -8.99
CA SER A 113 1.42 -0.95 -8.63
C SER A 113 2.32 -1.66 -9.65
N PRO A 114 2.05 -2.93 -10.07
CA PRO A 114 2.78 -3.56 -11.16
C PRO A 114 2.80 -2.77 -12.46
N ALA A 115 1.71 -2.09 -12.82
CA ALA A 115 1.67 -1.24 -14.01
C ALA A 115 2.60 -0.03 -13.90
N ILE A 116 2.69 0.58 -12.71
CA ILE A 116 3.61 1.69 -12.42
C ILE A 116 5.07 1.20 -12.46
N PHE A 117 5.38 0.06 -11.84
CA PHE A 117 6.71 -0.55 -11.88
C PHE A 117 7.14 -0.90 -13.30
N SER A 118 6.24 -1.50 -14.09
CA SER A 118 6.49 -1.86 -15.49
C SER A 118 6.78 -0.65 -16.38
N ALA A 119 6.30 0.53 -15.98
CA ALA A 119 6.59 1.80 -16.66
C ALA A 119 7.90 2.46 -16.18
N GLY A 120 8.66 1.81 -15.30
CA GLY A 120 9.93 2.30 -14.77
C GLY A 120 9.80 3.31 -13.63
N TYR A 121 8.63 3.40 -13.01
CA TYR A 121 8.36 4.33 -11.91
C TYR A 121 8.15 3.61 -10.59
N ASN A 122 8.35 4.34 -9.50
CA ASN A 122 8.20 3.86 -8.14
C ASN A 122 6.85 4.25 -7.53
N VAL A 123 6.57 3.69 -6.35
CA VAL A 123 5.43 4.06 -5.51
C VAL A 123 5.91 4.56 -4.14
N ALA A 124 5.04 5.23 -3.39
CA ALA A 124 5.31 5.59 -2.00
C ALA A 124 4.05 5.45 -1.15
N VAL A 125 4.20 5.32 0.17
CA VAL A 125 3.06 5.22 1.08
C VAL A 125 3.26 6.01 2.36
N LEU A 126 2.16 6.40 3.01
CA LEU A 126 2.18 7.08 4.32
C LEU A 126 2.69 6.19 5.46
N GLN A 127 2.55 4.87 5.33
CA GLN A 127 3.00 3.90 6.32
C GLN A 127 4.53 3.99 6.54
N HIS A 128 4.92 4.39 7.76
CA HIS A 128 6.31 4.72 8.11
C HIS A 128 7.32 3.60 7.84
N PHE A 129 6.93 2.33 7.99
CA PHE A 129 7.76 1.15 7.70
C PHE A 129 8.37 1.15 6.29
N TRP A 130 7.67 1.77 5.33
CA TRP A 130 8.08 1.86 3.93
C TRP A 130 8.72 3.20 3.55
N ASN A 131 8.98 4.08 4.53
CA ASN A 131 9.55 5.40 4.26
C ASN A 131 10.90 5.30 3.53
N GLY A 132 11.04 5.98 2.40
CA GLY A 132 12.26 5.97 1.58
C GLY A 132 12.54 4.65 0.84
N HIS A 133 11.66 3.65 0.92
CA HIS A 133 11.86 2.35 0.31
C HIS A 133 11.78 2.42 -1.22
N ASP A 134 12.74 1.77 -1.90
CA ASP A 134 12.69 1.59 -3.35
C ASP A 134 11.92 0.30 -3.71
N PHE A 135 10.68 0.45 -4.15
CA PHE A 135 9.86 -0.72 -4.53
C PHE A 135 10.31 -1.40 -5.83
N LEU A 136 11.16 -0.76 -6.64
CA LEU A 136 11.77 -1.41 -7.80
C LEU A 136 12.85 -2.42 -7.38
N ASN A 137 13.38 -2.34 -6.16
CA ASN A 137 14.22 -3.37 -5.58
C ASN A 137 13.38 -4.54 -5.09
N ALA A 138 13.02 -5.44 -6.01
CA ALA A 138 12.15 -6.58 -5.73
C ALA A 138 12.64 -7.47 -4.58
N ARG A 139 13.96 -7.67 -4.46
CA ARG A 139 14.56 -8.50 -3.39
C ARG A 139 14.37 -7.87 -2.02
N LEU A 140 14.64 -6.57 -1.89
CA LEU A 140 14.45 -5.87 -0.62
C LEU A 140 12.96 -5.73 -0.28
N SER A 141 12.11 -5.44 -1.27
CA SER A 141 10.66 -5.43 -1.11
C SER A 141 10.12 -6.75 -0.59
N GLU A 142 10.57 -7.88 -1.15
CA GLU A 142 10.17 -9.21 -0.72
C GLU A 142 10.63 -9.49 0.72
N ALA A 143 11.87 -9.14 1.06
CA ALA A 143 12.40 -9.32 2.42
C ALA A 143 11.61 -8.49 3.45
N LYS A 144 11.35 -7.21 3.16
CA LYS A 144 10.54 -6.33 4.02
C LYS A 144 9.08 -6.81 4.14
N CYS A 145 8.50 -7.34 3.07
CA CYS A 145 7.17 -7.95 3.12
C CYS A 145 7.13 -9.23 3.99
N LYS A 146 8.16 -10.08 3.92
CA LYS A 146 8.30 -11.24 4.83
C LYS A 146 8.42 -10.80 6.29
N LEU A 147 9.19 -9.74 6.54
CA LEU A 147 9.38 -9.17 7.88
C LEU A 147 8.06 -8.62 8.46
N ILE A 148 7.38 -7.71 7.77
CA ILE A 148 6.15 -7.10 8.31
C ILE A 148 5.05 -8.14 8.56
N THR A 149 4.97 -9.17 7.69
CA THR A 149 3.96 -10.22 7.83
C THR A 149 4.30 -11.26 8.90
N SER A 150 5.58 -11.61 9.10
CA SER A 150 5.98 -12.51 10.18
C SER A 150 5.69 -11.89 11.55
N HIS A 151 5.99 -10.61 11.73
CA HIS A 151 5.67 -9.89 12.96
C HIS A 151 4.15 -9.74 13.15
N ALA A 152 3.38 -9.48 12.09
CA ALA A 152 1.91 -9.44 12.17
C ALA A 152 1.30 -10.79 12.63
N THR A 153 1.88 -11.92 12.22
CA THR A 153 1.44 -13.24 12.72
C THR A 153 1.77 -13.45 14.20
N GLY A 154 2.93 -12.95 14.67
CA GLY A 154 3.36 -12.98 16.08
C GLY A 154 2.56 -12.02 16.98
N LEU A 155 2.02 -10.95 16.40
CA LEU A 155 1.08 -10.02 17.06
C LEU A 155 -0.33 -10.61 17.22
N GLY A 156 -0.53 -11.92 17.05
CA GLY A 156 -1.78 -12.59 17.33
C GLY A 156 -2.77 -12.55 16.16
N GLY A 157 -2.32 -12.93 14.96
CA GLY A 157 -3.07 -13.02 13.69
C GLY A 157 -4.30 -13.95 13.66
N LYS A 158 -5.00 -14.14 14.78
CA LYS A 158 -6.38 -14.61 14.89
C LYS A 158 -7.22 -13.89 15.96
N LYS A 159 -6.65 -13.05 16.84
CA LYS A 159 -7.32 -12.57 18.08
C LYS A 159 -6.91 -11.19 18.62
N SER A 160 -5.89 -10.50 18.12
CA SER A 160 -5.23 -9.45 18.92
C SER A 160 -5.91 -8.09 19.05
N LEU A 161 -6.94 -7.78 18.26
CA LEU A 161 -7.68 -6.52 18.44
C LEU A 161 -9.18 -6.69 18.72
N GLY A 162 -9.68 -7.92 18.88
CA GLY A 162 -11.12 -8.16 18.98
C GLY A 162 -11.92 -7.67 17.77
N LEU A 163 -11.23 -7.26 16.69
CA LEU A 163 -11.86 -6.95 15.42
C LEU A 163 -12.39 -8.27 14.85
N PRO A 164 -13.67 -8.31 14.43
CA PRO A 164 -14.29 -9.54 13.99
C PRO A 164 -13.54 -10.07 12.77
N THR A 165 -12.79 -11.16 12.97
CA THR A 165 -12.34 -12.00 11.86
C THR A 165 -13.59 -12.51 11.19
N CYS A 166 -13.91 -11.98 10.01
CA CYS A 166 -15.14 -12.34 9.33
C CYS A 166 -15.02 -13.78 8.84
N LYS A 167 -15.69 -14.69 9.55
CA LYS A 167 -15.75 -16.11 9.23
C LYS A 167 -16.34 -16.28 7.83
N GLY A 168 -15.49 -16.60 6.84
CA GLY A 168 -15.88 -16.72 5.42
C GLY A 168 -15.37 -15.61 4.51
N CYS A 169 -14.64 -14.62 5.02
CA CYS A 169 -13.93 -13.67 4.17
C CYS A 169 -12.72 -14.32 3.52
N GLN A 170 -12.78 -14.53 2.21
CA GLN A 170 -11.61 -14.88 1.40
C GLN A 170 -10.62 -13.69 1.24
N TRP A 171 -11.01 -12.50 1.69
CA TRP A 171 -10.27 -11.25 1.63
C TRP A 171 -10.59 -10.44 2.89
N GLY A 172 -9.61 -10.22 3.78
CA GLY A 172 -9.83 -9.46 5.01
C GLY A 172 -8.71 -9.57 6.05
N ASP A 173 -8.16 -10.77 6.27
CA ASP A 173 -7.13 -10.94 7.32
C ASP A 173 -5.78 -10.28 6.94
N ALA A 174 -5.45 -10.25 5.64
CA ALA A 174 -4.24 -9.56 5.14
C ALA A 174 -4.40 -8.03 5.05
N ASP A 175 -5.62 -7.51 4.94
CA ASP A 175 -5.90 -6.07 4.81
C ASP A 175 -5.91 -5.31 6.15
N LEU A 176 -6.09 -6.02 7.27
CA LEU A 176 -6.08 -5.43 8.62
C LEU A 176 -4.65 -5.20 9.13
N THR A 177 -3.70 -6.04 8.73
CA THR A 177 -2.30 -5.97 9.18
C THR A 177 -1.58 -4.64 8.88
N PRO A 178 -1.76 -3.97 7.72
CA PRO A 178 -1.07 -2.70 7.45
C PRO A 178 -1.67 -1.53 8.23
N LEU A 179 -2.99 -1.55 8.50
CA LEU A 179 -3.69 -0.52 9.27
C LEU A 179 -3.30 -0.59 10.76
N GLU A 180 -3.13 -1.80 11.28
CA GLU A 180 -2.57 -2.06 12.61
C GLU A 180 -1.11 -1.56 12.71
N VAL A 181 -0.29 -1.85 11.70
CA VAL A 181 1.12 -1.39 11.65
C VAL A 181 1.23 0.13 11.44
N MET A 182 0.32 0.78 10.70
CA MET A 182 0.29 2.23 10.51
C MET A 182 0.18 2.99 11.85
N PHE A 183 -0.54 2.46 12.83
CA PHE A 183 -0.65 3.06 14.15
C PHE A 183 0.40 2.56 15.13
N ALA A 184 0.91 1.35 14.94
CA ALA A 184 1.73 0.71 15.95
C ALA A 184 3.21 1.12 15.93
N HIS A 185 3.71 1.65 14.81
CA HIS A 185 5.13 2.00 14.69
C HIS A 185 5.59 3.17 15.59
N ARG A 186 4.67 3.99 16.16
CA ARG A 186 5.02 5.07 17.10
C ARG A 186 4.00 5.42 18.19
N SER A 187 2.80 4.80 18.23
CA SER A 187 1.67 5.39 18.98
C SER A 187 1.06 4.52 20.08
N ILE A 188 1.52 3.28 20.31
CA ILE A 188 0.95 2.44 21.38
C ILE A 188 2.04 2.08 22.40
N PRO A 189 2.23 2.91 23.45
CA PRO A 189 3.05 2.54 24.58
C PRO A 189 2.54 1.22 25.21
N GLY A 190 3.43 0.24 25.32
CA GLY A 190 3.29 -0.87 26.28
C GLY A 190 2.86 -2.24 25.76
N ALA A 191 2.13 -2.34 24.64
CA ALA A 191 1.61 -3.66 24.23
C ALA A 191 2.58 -4.50 23.38
N HIS A 192 3.44 -3.89 22.56
CA HIS A 192 4.29 -4.62 21.59
C HIS A 192 5.63 -3.93 21.27
N ALA A 193 6.12 -3.06 22.16
CA ALA A 193 7.33 -2.26 21.93
C ALA A 193 8.56 -3.10 21.61
N GLU A 194 8.71 -4.27 22.23
CA GLU A 194 9.82 -5.20 21.95
C GLU A 194 9.75 -5.80 20.54
N VAL A 195 8.54 -6.13 20.06
CA VAL A 195 8.32 -6.66 18.71
C VAL A 195 8.69 -5.60 17.65
N TYR A 196 8.37 -4.33 17.92
CA TYR A 196 8.74 -3.22 17.04
C TYR A 196 10.24 -2.92 17.07
N SER A 197 10.88 -2.95 18.25
CA SER A 197 12.34 -2.79 18.35
C SER A 197 13.10 -3.89 17.61
N GLN A 198 12.63 -5.13 17.67
CA GLN A 198 13.21 -6.25 16.92
C GLN A 198 13.03 -6.05 15.41
N MET A 199 11.84 -5.61 14.98
CA MET A 199 11.57 -5.32 13.58
C MET A 199 12.45 -4.18 13.05
N ASP A 200 12.70 -3.13 13.84
CA ASP A 200 13.59 -2.02 13.50
C ASP A 200 15.06 -2.47 13.34
N ASP A 201 15.53 -3.36 14.23
CA ASP A 201 16.87 -3.94 14.14
C ASP A 201 17.02 -4.84 12.91
N GLU A 202 16.02 -5.65 12.59
CA GLU A 202 16.01 -6.50 11.40
C GLU A 202 15.92 -5.67 10.11
N LEU A 203 15.10 -4.62 10.13
CA LEU A 203 14.99 -3.67 9.03
C LEU A 203 16.33 -2.98 8.75
N SER A 204 17.01 -2.52 9.80
CA SER A 204 18.34 -1.89 9.68
C SER A 204 19.36 -2.84 9.05
N LYS A 205 19.35 -4.14 9.42
CA LYS A 205 20.23 -5.16 8.82
C LYS A 205 19.94 -5.43 7.35
N LEU A 206 18.65 -5.36 6.95
CA LEU A 206 18.23 -5.52 5.56
C LEU A 206 18.68 -4.34 4.70
N GLU A 207 18.51 -3.11 5.20
CA GLU A 207 18.88 -1.87 4.51
C GLU A 207 20.40 -1.70 4.39
N ASP A 208 21.17 -2.14 5.38
CA ASP A 208 22.64 -2.16 5.36
C ASP A 208 23.25 -3.26 4.45
N GLY A 209 22.43 -4.14 3.86
CA GLY A 209 22.90 -5.28 3.07
C GLY A 209 23.66 -6.34 3.90
N ARG A 210 23.47 -6.36 5.23
CA ARG A 210 24.17 -7.26 6.18
C ARG A 210 23.49 -8.62 6.37
N THR A 211 22.49 -8.94 5.55
CA THR A 211 21.85 -10.26 5.54
C THR A 211 22.60 -11.19 4.58
N ARG A 212 23.37 -12.12 5.17
CA ARG A 212 24.03 -13.24 4.47
C ARG A 212 23.00 -14.25 3.99
#